data_AF-A0A1B9IG65-F1
#
_entry.id   AF-A0A1B9IG65-F1
#
_cell.length_a   1.000
_cell.length_b   1.000
_cell.length_c   1.000
_cell.angle_alpha   90.00
_cell.angle_beta   90.00
_cell.angle_gamma   90.00
#
_symmetry.space_group_name_H-M   'P 1'
#
loop_
_entity.id
_entity.type
_entity.pdbx_description
1 polymer ?
#
loop_
_entity_poly.entity_id
_entity_poly.type
_entity_poly.pdbx_seq_one_letter_code
_entity_poly.pdbx_strand_id
1 'polypeptide(L)'
;MDRLGIPILPSILVAGLLISLFCSTSSMAFAASRTLYLLGLEGHAPRIVTITNKYGLPFVCVLVTLALGCLSFMALGSGSATVLSWLINLTAATQMITWISIAASYLRFRAGMRAHGLGNEFLPARGYFQPWSAWWALFWAPFALIFSGHYIFAPGTFTVTDFMFTYAAVFIFIVLSIGWKINMVLRYGQKWFGIRANETDFTTGVAEMEEMTAIAEEKWRTEKKSRLDKIVDHIF
;
A
#
# COMPACT_ATOMS: atom_id res chain seq x y z
N MET A 1 -32.10 -5.06 13.52
CA MET A 1 -32.28 -6.47 13.11
C MET A 1 -33.24 -7.21 14.03
N ASP A 2 -33.41 -6.74 15.28
CA ASP A 2 -34.45 -7.23 16.23
C ASP A 2 -35.89 -6.99 15.78
N ARG A 3 -36.10 -6.13 14.78
CA ARG A 3 -37.43 -5.84 14.21
C ARG A 3 -37.97 -6.93 13.27
N LEU A 4 -37.11 -7.83 12.78
CA LEU A 4 -37.50 -8.89 11.83
C LEU A 4 -37.80 -10.24 12.51
N GLY A 5 -37.55 -10.39 13.81
CA GLY A 5 -37.92 -11.59 14.58
C GLY A 5 -37.19 -12.89 14.21
N ILE A 6 -36.13 -12.84 13.39
CA ILE A 6 -35.34 -14.02 12.99
C ILE A 6 -34.10 -14.12 13.91
N PRO A 7 -34.06 -15.07 14.87
CA PRO A 7 -33.03 -15.10 15.92
C PRO A 7 -31.63 -15.48 15.42
N ILE A 8 -31.52 -16.21 14.32
CA ILE A 8 -30.24 -16.75 13.82
C ILE A 8 -29.54 -15.77 12.85
N LEU A 9 -30.30 -14.88 12.22
CA LEU A 9 -29.79 -13.98 11.18
C LEU A 9 -28.65 -13.05 11.66
N PRO A 10 -28.70 -12.44 12.86
CA PRO A 10 -27.60 -11.62 13.36
C PRO A 10 -26.30 -12.41 13.52
N SER A 11 -26.38 -13.65 14.03
CA SER A 11 -25.20 -14.50 14.26
C SER A 11 -24.52 -14.90 12.96
N ILE A 12 -25.28 -15.20 11.90
CA ILE A 12 -24.73 -15.51 10.57
C ILE A 12 -24.00 -14.29 9.99
N LEU A 13 -24.59 -13.10 10.11
CA LEU A 13 -23.99 -11.87 9.60
C LEU A 13 -22.70 -11.52 10.34
N VAL A 14 -22.69 -11.62 11.68
CA VAL A 14 -21.49 -11.39 12.48
C VAL A 14 -20.41 -12.43 12.15
N ALA A 15 -20.77 -13.71 12.03
CA ALA A 15 -19.82 -14.75 11.63
C ALA A 15 -19.21 -14.47 10.24
N GLY A 16 -20.03 -14.09 9.26
CA GLY A 16 -19.56 -13.70 7.92
C GLY A 16 -18.62 -12.49 7.95
N LEU A 17 -18.95 -11.47 8.74
CA LEU A 17 -18.09 -10.30 8.92
C LEU A 17 -16.74 -10.67 9.56
N LEU A 18 -16.74 -11.51 10.59
CA LEU A 18 -15.51 -11.96 11.25
C LEU A 18 -14.61 -12.77 10.30
N ILE A 19 -15.20 -13.66 9.49
CA ILE A 19 -14.45 -14.45 8.49
C ILE A 19 -13.85 -13.53 7.42
N SER A 20 -14.63 -12.55 6.93
CA SER A 20 -14.15 -11.58 5.93
C SER A 20 -13.00 -10.72 6.48
N LEU A 21 -13.15 -10.23 7.71
CA LEU A 21 -12.10 -9.47 8.40
C LEU A 21 -10.84 -10.30 8.61
N PHE A 22 -10.97 -11.56 9.03
CA PHE A 22 -9.84 -12.48 9.22
C PHE A 22 -9.09 -12.74 7.91
N CYS A 23 -9.81 -12.96 6.82
CA CYS A 23 -9.24 -13.14 5.49
C CYS A 23 -8.48 -11.88 5.00
N SER A 24 -9.12 -10.72 5.07
CA SER A 24 -8.52 -9.45 4.66
C SER A 24 -7.28 -9.11 5.48
N THR A 25 -7.35 -9.29 6.81
CA THR A 25 -6.23 -9.01 7.73
C THR A 25 -5.04 -9.92 7.45
N SER A 26 -5.28 -11.20 7.18
CA SER A 26 -4.21 -12.16 6.85
C SER A 26 -3.47 -11.77 5.57
N SER A 27 -4.20 -11.32 4.55
CA SER A 27 -3.63 -10.82 3.29
C SER A 27 -2.82 -9.54 3.50
N MET A 28 -3.35 -8.58 4.27
CA MET A 28 -2.67 -7.33 4.59
C MET A 28 -1.39 -7.54 5.40
N ALA A 29 -1.39 -8.48 6.36
CA ALA A 29 -0.20 -8.83 7.14
C ALA A 29 0.91 -9.45 6.26
N PHE A 30 0.52 -10.31 5.33
CA PHE A 30 1.44 -10.87 4.33
C PHE A 30 2.03 -9.78 3.44
N ALA A 31 1.20 -8.91 2.88
CA ALA A 31 1.65 -7.80 2.03
C ALA A 31 2.60 -6.86 2.79
N ALA A 32 2.24 -6.41 4.00
CA ALA A 32 3.05 -5.49 4.80
C ALA A 32 4.43 -6.08 5.15
N SER A 33 4.48 -7.33 5.61
CA SER A 33 5.73 -7.99 5.96
C SER A 33 6.67 -8.16 4.76
N ARG A 34 6.13 -8.47 3.58
CA ARG A 34 6.91 -8.60 2.35
C ARG A 34 7.38 -7.27 1.79
N THR A 35 6.53 -6.23 1.82
CA THR A 35 6.95 -4.88 1.44
C THR A 35 8.10 -4.39 2.32
N LEU A 36 8.03 -4.61 3.63
CA LEU A 36 9.11 -4.24 4.55
C LEU A 36 10.41 -5.03 4.28
N TYR A 37 10.28 -6.32 3.96
CA TYR A 37 11.42 -7.16 3.57
C TYR A 37 12.11 -6.67 2.29
N LEU A 38 11.31 -6.34 1.25
CA LEU A 38 11.83 -5.80 -0.02
C LEU A 38 12.55 -4.47 0.18
N LEU A 39 11.98 -3.57 1.00
CA LEU A 39 12.65 -2.31 1.38
C LEU A 39 13.99 -2.56 2.08
N GLY A 40 14.11 -3.64 2.84
CA GLY A 40 15.38 -4.06 3.46
C GLY A 40 16.41 -4.53 2.44
N LEU A 41 15.98 -5.28 1.42
CA LEU A 41 16.86 -5.77 0.35
C LEU A 41 17.38 -4.62 -0.52
N GLU A 42 16.55 -3.63 -0.81
CA GLU A 42 16.93 -2.41 -1.54
C GLU A 42 17.79 -1.43 -0.71
N GLY A 43 18.04 -1.74 0.56
CA GLY A 43 18.82 -0.89 1.47
C GLY A 43 18.07 0.36 1.95
N HIS A 44 16.75 0.41 1.81
CA HIS A 44 15.87 1.49 2.30
C HIS A 44 15.41 1.28 3.75
N ALA A 45 15.50 0.06 4.27
CA ALA A 45 15.19 -0.31 5.65
C ALA A 45 16.41 -0.96 6.35
N PRO A 46 16.46 -1.00 7.69
CA PRO A 46 17.59 -1.60 8.41
C PRO A 46 17.73 -3.09 8.07
N ARG A 47 18.96 -3.56 7.83
CA ARG A 47 19.28 -4.93 7.39
C ARG A 47 18.76 -6.04 8.31
N ILE A 48 18.38 -5.72 9.54
CA ILE A 48 17.76 -6.65 10.48
C ILE A 48 16.42 -7.19 9.92
N VAL A 49 15.71 -6.40 9.12
CA VAL A 49 14.43 -6.81 8.52
C VAL A 49 14.60 -7.83 7.38
N THR A 50 15.82 -8.01 6.85
CA THR A 50 16.09 -8.99 5.79
C THR A 50 16.38 -10.40 6.33
N ILE A 51 16.30 -10.61 7.64
CA ILE A 51 16.55 -11.92 8.25
C ILE A 51 15.36 -12.85 7.98
N THR A 52 15.64 -13.97 7.32
CA THR A 52 14.65 -15.00 7.00
C THR A 52 14.87 -16.28 7.82
N ASN A 53 13.79 -17.01 8.08
CA ASN A 53 13.86 -18.35 8.66
C ASN A 53 14.24 -19.40 7.58
N LYS A 54 14.49 -20.65 7.98
CA LYS A 54 14.83 -21.79 7.11
C LYS A 54 13.84 -22.04 5.96
N TYR A 55 12.59 -21.58 6.12
CA TYR A 55 11.53 -21.67 5.12
C TYR A 55 11.40 -20.43 4.23
N GLY A 56 12.34 -19.48 4.30
CA GLY A 56 12.32 -18.22 3.55
C GLY A 56 11.36 -17.15 4.09
N LEU A 57 10.73 -17.38 5.26
CA LEU A 57 9.80 -16.42 5.87
C LEU A 57 10.57 -15.29 6.59
N PRO A 58 10.34 -14.00 6.27
CA PRO A 58 10.95 -12.87 6.96
C PRO A 58 10.28 -12.64 8.33
N PHE A 59 10.66 -13.45 9.33
CA PHE A 59 9.97 -13.48 10.62
C PHE A 59 10.08 -12.16 11.39
N VAL A 60 11.19 -11.42 11.23
CA VAL A 60 11.37 -10.10 11.86
C VAL A 60 10.31 -9.12 11.36
N CYS A 61 10.08 -9.07 10.04
CA CYS A 61 9.03 -8.23 9.46
C CYS A 61 7.64 -8.61 9.97
N VAL A 62 7.36 -9.92 10.06
CA VAL A 62 6.07 -10.41 10.57
C VAL A 62 5.86 -9.97 12.03
N LEU A 63 6.87 -10.11 12.88
CA LEU A 63 6.79 -9.68 14.28
C LEU A 63 6.58 -8.17 14.42
N VAL A 64 7.26 -7.36 13.59
CA VAL A 64 7.07 -5.90 13.58
C VAL A 64 5.63 -5.55 13.17
N THR A 65 5.10 -6.15 12.10
CA THR A 65 3.71 -5.93 11.66
C THR A 65 2.71 -6.34 12.74
N LEU A 66 2.92 -7.48 13.41
CA LEU A 66 2.08 -7.94 14.51
C LEU A 66 2.15 -7.00 15.73
N ALA A 67 3.34 -6.55 16.09
CA ALA A 67 3.54 -5.59 17.18
C ALA A 67 2.82 -4.27 16.92
N LEU A 68 2.84 -3.78 15.67
CA LEU A 68 2.05 -2.61 15.27
C LEU A 68 0.54 -2.90 15.32
N GLY A 69 0.12 -4.10 14.94
CA GLY A 69 -1.26 -4.56 15.07
C GLY A 69 -1.76 -4.56 16.53
N CYS A 70 -0.89 -4.83 17.50
CA CYS A 70 -1.24 -4.78 18.92
C CYS A 70 -1.64 -3.38 19.41
N LEU A 71 -1.30 -2.30 18.69
CA LEU A 71 -1.80 -0.95 19.04
C LEU A 71 -3.33 -0.87 18.93
N SER A 72 -3.97 -1.72 18.12
CA SER A 72 -5.43 -1.79 18.06
C SER A 72 -6.08 -2.14 19.40
N PHE A 73 -5.37 -2.82 20.31
CA PHE A 73 -5.89 -3.11 21.66
C PHE A 73 -6.07 -1.87 22.53
N MET A 74 -5.47 -0.72 22.18
CA MET A 74 -5.75 0.55 22.85
C MET A 74 -7.22 0.96 22.69
N ALA A 75 -7.90 0.49 21.64
CA ALA A 75 -9.32 0.71 21.45
C ALA A 75 -10.19 -0.09 22.42
N LEU A 76 -9.65 -0.97 23.27
CA LEU A 76 -10.44 -1.72 24.28
C LEU A 76 -10.61 -0.94 25.61
N GLY A 77 -9.94 0.19 25.79
CA GLY A 77 -9.99 0.98 27.02
C GLY A 77 -11.19 1.93 27.15
N SER A 78 -11.28 2.63 28.28
CA SER A 78 -12.23 3.72 28.52
C SER A 78 -11.92 4.89 27.57
N GLY A 79 -12.73 5.07 26.52
CA GLY A 79 -12.45 5.98 25.40
C GLY A 79 -12.26 5.28 24.04
N SER A 80 -12.61 3.99 23.95
CA SER A 80 -12.58 3.13 22.76
C SER A 80 -12.91 3.83 21.44
N ALA A 81 -14.03 4.56 21.38
CA ALA A 81 -14.50 5.21 20.16
C ALA A 81 -13.50 6.25 19.64
N THR A 82 -12.93 7.07 20.52
CA THR A 82 -11.97 8.13 20.15
C THR A 82 -10.66 7.53 19.64
N VAL A 83 -10.12 6.54 20.34
CA VAL A 83 -8.87 5.87 19.94
C VAL A 83 -9.05 5.12 18.61
N LEU A 84 -10.18 4.44 18.44
CA LEU A 84 -10.53 3.79 17.18
C LEU A 84 -10.61 4.82 16.04
N SER A 85 -11.28 5.96 16.25
CA SER A 85 -11.32 7.04 15.27
C SER A 85 -9.93 7.56 14.90
N TRP A 86 -9.03 7.71 15.87
CA TRP A 86 -7.64 8.10 15.59
C TRP A 86 -6.91 7.09 14.68
N LEU A 87 -7.05 5.79 14.97
CA LEU A 87 -6.43 4.72 14.15
C LEU A 87 -7.01 4.64 12.75
N ILE A 88 -8.33 4.82 12.61
CA ILE A 88 -9.02 4.86 11.31
C ILE A 88 -8.53 6.05 10.50
N ASN A 89 -8.47 7.25 11.09
CA ASN A 89 -7.99 8.46 10.41
C ASN A 89 -6.53 8.31 9.98
N LEU A 90 -5.67 7.76 10.84
CA LEU A 90 -4.26 7.50 10.51
C LEU A 90 -4.12 6.53 9.32
N THR A 91 -4.91 5.46 9.30
CA THR A 91 -4.89 4.46 8.23
C THR A 91 -5.41 5.03 6.92
N ALA A 92 -6.53 5.77 6.96
CA ALA A 92 -7.10 6.43 5.79
C ALA A 92 -6.13 7.46 5.18
N ALA A 93 -5.50 8.27 6.02
CA ALA A 93 -4.50 9.25 5.58
C ALA A 93 -3.28 8.58 4.93
N THR A 94 -2.76 7.50 5.54
CA THR A 94 -1.65 6.71 4.98
C THR A 94 -2.02 6.13 3.61
N GLN A 95 -3.23 5.61 3.47
CA GLN A 95 -3.70 5.06 2.19
C GLN A 95 -3.80 6.13 1.09
N MET A 96 -4.26 7.34 1.43
CA MET A 96 -4.30 8.46 0.47
C MET A 96 -2.89 8.86 0.01
N ILE A 97 -1.92 8.91 0.93
CA ILE A 97 -0.51 9.18 0.61
C ILE A 97 0.06 8.11 -0.32
N THR A 98 -0.27 6.84 -0.10
CA THR A 98 0.12 5.73 -0.99
C THR A 98 -0.42 5.94 -2.41
N TRP A 99 -1.70 6.32 -2.56
CA TRP A 99 -2.28 6.61 -3.88
C TRP A 99 -1.60 7.79 -4.59
N ILE A 100 -1.28 8.86 -3.85
CA ILE A 100 -0.51 10.00 -4.38
C ILE A 100 0.86 9.53 -4.89
N SER A 101 1.55 8.72 -4.10
CA SER A 101 2.89 8.21 -4.41
C SER A 101 2.88 7.30 -5.64
N ILE A 102 1.88 6.42 -5.75
CA ILE A 102 1.69 5.55 -6.93
C ILE A 102 1.41 6.40 -8.17
N ALA A 103 0.47 7.35 -8.09
CA ALA A 103 0.10 8.20 -9.22
C ALA A 103 1.28 9.05 -9.71
N ALA A 104 2.04 9.67 -8.78
CA ALA A 104 3.21 10.46 -9.10
C ALA A 104 4.32 9.61 -9.74
N SER A 105 4.59 8.42 -9.19
CA SER A 105 5.60 7.50 -9.73
C SER A 105 5.24 7.03 -11.13
N TYR A 106 3.96 6.70 -11.36
CA TYR A 106 3.46 6.28 -12.67
C TYR A 106 3.56 7.39 -13.73
N LEU A 107 3.21 8.63 -13.38
CA LEU A 107 3.35 9.78 -14.30
C LEU A 107 4.82 10.03 -14.66
N ARG A 108 5.73 9.86 -13.71
CA ARG A 108 7.19 9.93 -13.97
C ARG A 108 7.69 8.80 -14.84
N PHE A 109 7.28 7.57 -14.57
CA PHE A 109 7.60 6.41 -15.40
C PHE A 109 7.15 6.65 -16.86
N ARG A 110 5.94 7.17 -17.05
CA ARG A 110 5.43 7.51 -18.39
C ARG A 110 6.16 8.67 -19.06
N ALA A 111 6.59 9.66 -18.29
CA ALA A 111 7.44 10.74 -18.81
C ALA A 111 8.81 10.21 -19.27
N GLY A 112 9.40 9.26 -18.52
CA GLY A 112 10.64 8.58 -18.91
C GLY A 112 10.47 7.75 -20.18
N MET A 113 9.41 6.94 -20.29
CA MET A 113 9.15 6.17 -21.53
C MET A 113 9.08 7.08 -22.76
N ARG A 114 8.37 8.21 -22.65
CA ARG A 114 8.28 9.20 -23.74
C ARG A 114 9.65 9.80 -24.10
N ALA A 115 10.49 10.08 -23.09
CA ALA A 115 11.83 10.63 -23.31
C ALA A 115 12.77 9.65 -24.03
N HIS A 116 12.63 8.34 -23.78
CA HIS A 116 13.42 7.29 -24.42
C HIS A 116 12.82 6.80 -25.76
N GLY A 117 11.75 7.43 -26.24
CA GLY A 117 11.07 7.01 -27.47
C GLY A 117 10.39 5.64 -27.37
N LEU A 118 10.21 5.11 -26.15
CA LEU A 118 9.53 3.84 -25.90
C LEU A 118 8.02 4.05 -26.10
N GLY A 119 7.49 3.41 -27.13
CA GLY A 119 6.06 3.41 -27.44
C GLY A 119 5.24 2.59 -26.45
N ASN A 120 3.91 2.62 -26.60
CA ASN A 120 2.99 1.85 -25.76
C ASN A 120 3.13 0.32 -25.94
N GLU A 121 3.95 -0.14 -26.89
CA GLU A 121 4.27 -1.54 -27.19
C GLU A 121 5.31 -2.14 -26.24
N PHE A 122 6.07 -1.29 -25.53
CA PHE A 122 7.01 -1.74 -24.50
C PHE A 122 6.30 -2.35 -23.28
N LEU A 123 5.03 -2.02 -23.05
CA LEU A 123 4.28 -2.49 -21.88
C LEU A 123 3.58 -3.83 -22.17
N PRO A 124 3.83 -4.88 -21.37
CA PRO A 124 3.15 -6.18 -21.51
C PRO A 124 1.63 -6.09 -21.37
N ALA A 125 1.15 -5.17 -20.52
CA ALA A 125 -0.27 -4.93 -20.28
C ALA A 125 -0.56 -3.42 -20.26
N ARG A 126 -1.70 -3.04 -20.86
CA ARG A 126 -2.13 -1.64 -20.98
C ARG A 126 -3.37 -1.40 -20.14
N GLY A 127 -3.34 -0.36 -19.30
CA GLY A 127 -4.54 0.08 -18.58
C GLY A 127 -5.45 0.90 -19.49
N TYR A 128 -6.73 0.53 -19.55
CA TYR A 128 -7.73 1.17 -20.44
C TYR A 128 -7.84 2.69 -20.27
N PHE A 129 -7.71 3.22 -19.04
CA PHE A 129 -7.87 4.65 -18.72
C PHE A 129 -6.55 5.40 -18.48
N GLN A 130 -5.41 4.83 -18.87
CA GLN A 130 -4.11 5.48 -18.65
C GLN A 130 -3.82 6.55 -19.72
N PRO A 131 -3.45 7.80 -19.38
CA PRO A 131 -2.93 8.26 -18.07
C PRO A 131 -3.96 9.03 -17.25
N TRP A 132 -5.20 9.17 -17.75
CA TRP A 132 -6.22 9.99 -17.11
C TRP A 132 -6.51 9.54 -15.68
N SER A 133 -6.52 8.23 -15.44
CA SER A 133 -6.66 7.65 -14.09
C SER A 133 -5.59 8.12 -13.10
N ALA A 134 -4.35 8.31 -13.56
CA ALA A 134 -3.25 8.77 -12.71
C ALA A 134 -3.38 10.27 -12.35
N TRP A 135 -3.77 11.11 -13.32
CA TRP A 135 -4.07 12.52 -13.05
C TRP A 135 -5.27 12.69 -12.11
N TRP A 136 -6.30 11.86 -12.30
CA TRP A 136 -7.46 11.83 -11.41
C TRP A 136 -7.05 11.50 -9.97
N ALA A 137 -6.29 10.42 -9.77
CA ALA A 137 -5.79 10.03 -8.44
C ALA A 137 -4.89 11.11 -7.84
N LEU A 138 -4.01 11.74 -8.64
CA LEU A 138 -3.12 12.79 -8.18
C LEU A 138 -3.85 14.06 -7.71
N PHE A 139 -5.03 14.35 -8.27
CA PHE A 139 -5.84 15.49 -7.85
C PHE A 139 -6.75 15.14 -6.66
N TRP A 140 -7.47 14.03 -6.74
CA TRP A 140 -8.51 13.69 -5.75
C TRP A 140 -7.97 13.13 -4.44
N ALA A 141 -6.87 12.38 -4.46
CA ALA A 141 -6.28 11.87 -3.22
C ALA A 141 -5.78 12.98 -2.27
N PRO A 142 -5.02 14.01 -2.71
CA PRO A 142 -4.63 15.11 -1.82
C PRO A 142 -5.82 16.01 -1.48
N PHE A 143 -6.78 16.19 -2.40
CA PHE A 143 -8.03 16.89 -2.09
C PHE A 143 -8.76 16.19 -0.94
N ALA A 144 -9.03 14.89 -1.03
CA ALA A 144 -9.68 14.12 0.03
C ALA A 144 -8.88 14.14 1.34
N LEU A 145 -7.55 14.11 1.28
CA LEU A 145 -6.67 14.18 2.45
C LEU A 145 -6.79 15.52 3.19
N ILE A 146 -6.85 16.64 2.46
CA ILE A 146 -7.02 17.97 3.07
C ILE A 146 -8.41 18.08 3.72
N PHE A 147 -9.46 17.63 3.03
CA PHE A 147 -10.84 17.70 3.50
C PHE A 147 -11.20 16.66 4.57
N SER A 148 -10.40 15.61 4.75
CA SER A 148 -10.59 14.59 5.79
C SER A 148 -10.70 15.19 7.20
N GLY A 149 -9.97 16.26 7.50
CA GLY A 149 -9.99 16.93 8.81
C GLY A 149 -10.99 18.08 8.94
N HIS A 150 -11.96 18.22 8.04
CA HIS A 150 -12.90 19.35 8.06
C HIS A 150 -13.64 19.54 9.39
N TYR A 151 -13.94 18.46 10.11
CA TYR A 151 -14.66 18.49 11.39
C TYR A 151 -13.86 19.14 12.54
N ILE A 152 -12.52 19.20 12.42
CA ILE A 152 -11.63 19.84 13.41
C ILE A 152 -11.71 21.37 13.32
N PHE A 153 -12.03 21.89 12.14
CA PHE A 153 -12.11 23.33 11.88
C PHE A 153 -13.50 23.91 12.14
N ALA A 154 -14.43 23.11 12.65
CA ALA A 154 -15.74 23.61 13.08
C ALA A 154 -15.60 24.48 14.35
N PRO A 155 -16.42 25.55 14.50
CA PRO A 155 -16.33 26.44 15.63
C PRO A 155 -16.63 25.70 16.95
N GLY A 156 -15.66 25.70 17.87
CA GLY A 156 -15.78 25.12 19.21
C GLY A 156 -15.28 23.68 19.39
N THR A 157 -14.77 23.02 18.33
CA THR A 157 -14.32 21.61 18.38
C THR A 157 -12.82 21.42 18.14
N PHE A 158 -12.04 22.50 18.16
CA PHE A 158 -10.60 22.43 17.92
C PHE A 158 -9.86 21.82 19.11
N THR A 159 -9.44 20.56 18.95
CA THR A 159 -8.57 19.86 19.90
C THR A 159 -7.23 19.57 19.22
N VAL A 160 -6.13 19.96 19.85
CA VAL A 160 -4.75 19.74 19.34
C VAL A 160 -4.50 18.25 19.10
N THR A 161 -5.02 17.39 19.97
CA THR A 161 -4.92 15.93 19.87
C THR A 161 -5.56 15.40 18.58
N ASP A 162 -6.78 15.82 18.25
CA ASP A 162 -7.49 15.35 17.05
C ASP A 162 -6.85 15.86 15.77
N PHE A 163 -6.34 17.10 15.78
CA PHE A 163 -5.54 17.64 14.67
C PHE A 163 -4.27 16.82 14.43
N MET A 164 -3.51 16.55 15.50
CA MET A 164 -2.28 15.76 15.42
C MET A 164 -2.56 14.35 14.90
N PHE A 165 -3.55 13.62 15.43
CA PHE A 165 -3.81 12.25 14.97
C PHE A 165 -4.44 12.16 13.58
N THR A 166 -5.23 13.15 13.17
CA THR A 166 -5.82 13.18 11.82
C THR A 166 -4.78 13.42 10.73
N TYR A 167 -3.79 14.28 11.00
CA TYR A 167 -2.72 14.59 10.05
C TYR A 167 -1.38 13.93 10.39
N ALA A 168 -1.33 13.08 11.42
CA ALA A 168 -0.10 12.41 11.89
C ALA A 168 0.60 11.66 10.76
N ALA A 169 -0.15 10.92 9.93
CA ALA A 169 0.41 10.19 8.81
C ALA A 169 1.14 11.10 7.80
N VAL A 170 0.63 12.31 7.59
CA VAL A 170 1.26 13.31 6.70
C VAL A 170 2.58 13.78 7.29
N PHE A 171 2.61 14.11 8.59
CA PHE A 171 3.84 14.51 9.27
C PHE A 171 4.88 13.38 9.29
N ILE A 172 4.46 12.16 9.64
CA ILE A 172 5.32 10.97 9.63
C ILE A 172 5.89 10.75 8.23
N PHE A 173 5.05 10.83 7.20
CA PHE A 173 5.49 10.68 5.82
C PHE A 173 6.49 11.76 5.40
N ILE A 174 6.28 13.02 5.75
CA ILE A 174 7.23 14.11 5.46
C ILE A 174 8.56 13.86 6.17
N VAL A 175 8.54 13.51 7.47
CA VAL A 175 9.76 13.24 8.24
C VAL A 175 10.52 12.05 7.68
N LEU A 176 9.83 10.94 7.38
CA LEU A 176 10.45 9.75 6.79
C LEU A 176 10.99 10.04 5.39
N SER A 177 10.24 10.77 4.57
CA SER A 177 10.67 11.12 3.20
C SER A 177 11.88 12.03 3.21
N ILE A 178 11.90 13.06 4.07
CA ILE A 178 13.04 13.97 4.22
C ILE A 178 14.23 13.21 4.82
N GLY A 179 14.02 12.41 5.87
CA GLY A 179 15.08 11.62 6.51
C GLY A 179 15.75 10.64 5.55
N TRP A 180 14.96 9.92 4.76
CA TRP A 180 15.46 9.04 3.70
C TRP A 180 16.23 9.83 2.65
N LYS A 181 15.71 10.98 2.23
CA LYS A 181 16.33 11.81 1.20
C LYS A 181 17.65 12.43 1.65
N ILE A 182 17.72 12.87 2.91
CA ILE A 182 18.95 13.33 3.54
C ILE A 182 19.97 12.19 3.60
N ASN A 183 19.55 10.99 4.00
CA ASN A 183 20.41 9.80 4.01
C ASN A 183 20.94 9.47 2.60
N MET A 184 20.08 9.51 1.59
CA MET A 184 20.42 9.29 0.19
C MET A 184 21.42 10.32 -0.35
N VAL A 185 21.22 11.60 -0.05
CA VAL A 185 22.14 12.67 -0.46
C VAL A 185 23.49 12.52 0.25
N LEU A 186 23.49 12.26 1.56
CA LEU A 186 24.71 12.14 2.37
C LEU A 186 25.52 10.88 2.08
N ARG A 187 24.87 9.73 1.82
CA ARG A 187 25.56 8.44 1.63
C ARG A 187 25.84 8.10 0.17
N TYR A 188 24.97 8.53 -0.75
CA TYR A 188 25.03 8.12 -2.16
C TYR A 188 25.16 9.30 -3.15
N GLY A 189 25.24 10.54 -2.67
CA GLY A 189 25.45 11.73 -3.51
C GLY A 189 24.31 11.99 -4.52
N GLN A 190 23.12 11.45 -4.26
CA GLN A 190 21.97 11.54 -5.18
C GLN A 190 21.39 12.96 -5.25
N LYS A 191 20.82 13.34 -6.40
CA LYS A 191 20.22 14.67 -6.65
C LYS A 191 18.92 14.85 -5.85
N TRP A 192 18.73 16.03 -5.25
CA TRP A 192 17.55 16.34 -4.41
C TRP A 192 16.22 16.32 -5.18
N PHE A 193 16.17 16.51 -6.50
CA PHE A 193 14.89 16.54 -7.24
C PHE A 193 14.55 15.25 -7.99
N GLY A 194 15.27 14.16 -7.67
CA GLY A 194 15.10 12.86 -8.34
C GLY A 194 15.84 12.80 -9.68
N ILE A 195 15.72 11.64 -10.33
CA ILE A 195 16.35 11.35 -11.62
C ILE A 195 15.59 12.08 -12.73
N ARG A 196 16.31 12.69 -13.68
CA ARG A 196 15.69 13.36 -14.84
C ARG A 196 15.05 12.31 -15.75
N ALA A 197 13.96 12.67 -16.44
CA ALA A 197 13.25 11.72 -17.31
C ALA A 197 14.17 11.03 -18.35
N ASN A 198 15.17 11.75 -18.87
CA ASN A 198 16.14 11.23 -19.85
C ASN A 198 17.26 10.35 -19.24
N GLU A 199 17.42 10.36 -17.91
CA GLU A 199 18.42 9.57 -17.17
C GLU A 199 17.77 8.31 -16.55
N THR A 200 16.50 8.02 -16.87
CA THR A 200 15.75 6.92 -16.27
C THR A 200 16.17 5.61 -16.92
N ASP A 201 16.53 4.61 -16.11
CA ASP A 201 16.88 3.29 -16.60
C ASP A 201 15.63 2.44 -16.86
N PHE A 202 15.51 1.92 -18.08
CA PHE A 202 14.44 1.01 -18.53
C PHE A 202 14.97 -0.36 -18.98
N THR A 203 16.26 -0.64 -18.76
CA THR A 203 16.95 -1.81 -19.32
C THR A 203 17.43 -2.77 -18.24
N THR A 204 17.89 -2.26 -17.10
CA THR A 204 18.42 -3.09 -16.01
C THR A 204 17.30 -3.91 -15.36
N GLY A 205 17.52 -5.21 -15.17
CA GLY A 205 16.59 -6.12 -14.49
C GLY A 205 15.40 -6.60 -15.33
N VAL A 206 15.20 -6.05 -16.54
CA VAL A 206 14.09 -6.47 -17.43
C VAL A 206 14.25 -7.92 -17.85
N ALA A 207 15.46 -8.35 -18.24
CA ALA A 207 15.71 -9.73 -18.66
C ALA A 207 15.41 -10.77 -17.56
N GLU A 208 15.78 -10.47 -16.31
CA GLU A 208 15.48 -11.34 -15.17
C GLU A 208 13.96 -11.40 -14.90
N MET A 209 13.26 -10.27 -15.01
CA MET A 209 11.80 -10.22 -14.89
C MET A 209 11.09 -10.98 -16.01
N GLU A 210 11.56 -10.87 -17.25
CA GLU A 210 11.01 -11.61 -18.40
C GLU A 210 11.21 -13.11 -18.23
N GLU A 211 12.37 -13.56 -17.77
CA GLU A 211 12.64 -14.97 -17.48
C GLU A 211 11.72 -15.51 -16.37
N MET A 212 11.59 -14.78 -15.26
CA MET A 212 10.67 -15.15 -14.18
C MET A 212 9.22 -15.22 -14.67
N THR A 213 8.82 -14.30 -15.55
CA THR A 213 7.47 -14.27 -16.13
C THR A 213 7.24 -15.46 -17.05
N ALA A 214 8.22 -15.80 -17.90
CA ALA A 214 8.16 -16.95 -18.79
C ALA A 214 8.04 -18.27 -18.00
N ILE A 215 8.84 -18.44 -16.93
CA ILE A 215 8.76 -19.61 -16.04
C ILE A 215 7.38 -19.70 -15.38
N ALA A 216 6.83 -18.57 -14.91
CA ALA A 216 5.52 -18.53 -14.28
C ALA A 216 4.40 -18.88 -15.27
N GLU A 217 4.47 -18.38 -16.51
CA GLU A 217 3.52 -18.72 -17.57
C GLU A 217 3.61 -20.19 -17.98
N GLU A 218 4.82 -20.73 -18.10
CA GLU A 218 5.03 -22.15 -18.39
C GLU A 218 4.46 -23.02 -17.29
N LYS A 219 4.68 -22.66 -16.03
CA LYS A 219 4.08 -23.33 -14.88
C LYS A 219 2.56 -23.26 -14.89
N TRP A 220 1.98 -22.10 -15.18
CA TRP A 220 0.53 -21.92 -15.31
C TRP A 220 -0.07 -22.75 -16.44
N ARG A 221 0.64 -22.91 -17.57
CA ARG A 221 0.21 -23.73 -18.71
C ARG A 221 0.29 -25.22 -18.43
N THR A 222 1.28 -25.65 -17.64
CA THR A 222 1.54 -27.07 -17.33
C THR A 222 0.71 -27.58 -16.15
N GLU A 223 0.26 -26.71 -15.25
CA GLU A 223 -0.64 -27.08 -14.16
C GLU A 223 -2.02 -27.52 -14.68
N LYS A 224 -2.50 -28.68 -14.19
CA LYS A 224 -3.83 -29.20 -14.52
C LYS A 224 -4.91 -28.30 -13.92
N LYS A 225 -5.48 -27.42 -14.74
CA LYS A 225 -6.60 -26.53 -14.37
C LYS A 225 -7.84 -27.33 -13.93
N SER A 226 -8.34 -27.05 -12.74
CA SER A 226 -9.60 -27.59 -12.23
C SER A 226 -10.79 -27.09 -13.06
N ARG A 227 -11.94 -27.76 -12.93
CA ARG A 227 -13.19 -27.30 -13.60
C ARG A 227 -13.60 -25.91 -13.16
N LEU A 228 -13.30 -25.53 -11.92
CA LEU A 228 -13.56 -24.19 -11.39
C LEU A 228 -12.61 -23.15 -11.98
N ASP A 229 -11.33 -23.47 -12.12
CA ASP A 229 -10.33 -22.56 -12.70
C ASP A 229 -10.67 -22.19 -14.15
N LYS A 230 -11.18 -23.15 -14.92
CA LYS A 230 -11.65 -22.90 -16.30
C LYS A 230 -12.86 -21.96 -16.38
N ILE A 231 -13.72 -21.98 -15.37
CA ILE A 231 -14.88 -21.09 -15.30
C ILE A 231 -14.41 -19.68 -14.90
N VAL A 232 -13.49 -19.59 -13.93
CA VAL A 232 -12.90 -18.32 -13.49
C VAL A 232 -12.16 -17.64 -14.64
N ASP A 233 -11.32 -18.36 -15.39
CA ASP A 233 -10.59 -17.85 -16.58
C ASP A 233 -11.51 -17.39 -17.72
N HIS A 234 -12.77 -17.82 -17.74
CA HIS A 234 -13.73 -17.39 -18.76
C HIS A 234 -14.51 -16.13 -18.34
N ILE A 235 -14.57 -15.88 -17.02
CA ILE A 235 -15.28 -14.75 -16.43
C ILE A 235 -14.34 -13.55 -16.23
N PHE A 236 -13.06 -13.80 -15.93
CA PHE A 236 -12.02 -12.80 -15.65
C PHE A 236 -10.90 -12.86 -16.68
#